data_AF-A0A497RR56-F1
#
_entry.id   AF-A0A497RR56-F1
#
_cell.length_a   1.000
_cell.length_b   1.000
_cell.length_c   1.000
_cell.angle_alpha   90.00
_cell.angle_beta   90.00
_cell.angle_gamma   90.00
#
_symmetry.space_group_name_H-M   'P 1'
#
loop_
_entity.id
_entity.type
_entity.pdbx_description
1 polymer ?
#
loop_
_entity_poly.entity_id
_entity_poly.type
_entity_poly.pdbx_seq_one_letter_code
_entity_poly.pdbx_strand_id
1 'polypeptide(L)'
;MEAATLGRGFAAIVISRTKRQKEEMYILPIFSSHIVISGFLDYDRFYQHSAGGFVASVLATLSILLDLTSKKIPVVDFAYTKEVKAGNQPIFSESGYLGFEKLCSLWWRAVEEDNEGKLRIIRQIKSFLENTARQNIDSQNQNLARHLANFAVSLDVDSLCMIERLKARILASQQNIYPTLSLFNTRKDIEEVRKMVELELPEVPENVSQALAKAMELDKKGWMNQFTRLENATDFSQLISYIEHIISRGYYRELQEKGRADIRFAMNRARELASTLRELHTALGDEKKFRAWKSIFLMNVLSKMKF
;
A
#
# COMPACT_ATOMS: atom_id res chain seq x y z
N MET A 1 32.32 8.03 40.15
CA MET A 1 31.63 8.80 39.11
C MET A 1 31.02 7.80 38.16
N GLU A 2 29.78 7.40 38.44
CA GLU A 2 28.98 6.65 37.49
C GLU A 2 28.63 7.60 36.36
N ALA A 3 29.01 7.24 35.14
CA ALA A 3 28.58 7.96 33.95
C ALA A 3 27.05 7.92 33.94
N ALA A 4 26.42 9.09 34.06
CA ALA A 4 24.99 9.23 33.85
C ALA A 4 24.68 8.58 32.49
N THR A 5 24.05 7.42 32.51
CA THR A 5 23.37 6.86 31.35
C THR A 5 22.35 7.91 30.97
N LEU A 6 22.69 8.73 29.98
CA LEU A 6 21.74 9.61 29.29
C LEU A 6 20.55 8.73 28.95
N GLY A 7 19.47 8.88 29.73
CA GLY A 7 18.22 8.16 29.51
C GLY A 7 17.86 8.36 28.06
N ARG A 8 17.71 7.25 27.32
CA ARG A 8 17.38 7.25 25.89
C ARG A 8 15.93 7.71 25.74
N GLY A 9 15.70 9.01 25.90
CA GLY A 9 14.44 9.64 25.58
C GLY A 9 14.16 9.47 24.10
N PHE A 10 13.03 8.84 23.77
CA PHE A 10 12.41 8.85 22.44
C PHE A 10 13.15 8.18 21.27
N ALA A 11 13.88 7.08 21.48
CA ALA A 11 14.59 6.40 20.38
C ALA A 11 13.97 5.04 20.01
N ALA A 12 13.38 4.88 18.83
CA ALA A 12 13.08 3.54 18.32
C ALA A 12 14.36 2.90 17.78
N ILE A 13 14.62 1.64 18.16
CA ILE A 13 15.80 0.89 17.69
C ILE A 13 15.40 -0.01 16.53
N VAL A 14 15.90 0.31 15.35
CA VAL A 14 15.78 -0.51 14.15
C VAL A 14 17.03 -1.36 13.99
N ILE A 15 16.87 -2.68 13.91
CA ILE A 15 17.99 -3.60 13.68
C ILE A 15 17.83 -4.27 12.33
N SER A 16 18.83 -4.04 11.47
CA SER A 16 19.00 -4.76 10.21
C SER A 16 20.18 -5.72 10.34
N ARG A 17 20.06 -6.93 9.79
CA ARG A 17 21.15 -7.90 9.77
C ARG A 17 21.46 -8.29 8.34
N THR A 18 22.70 -8.06 7.93
CA THR A 18 23.21 -8.44 6.62
C THR A 18 24.45 -9.30 6.81
N LYS A 19 24.33 -10.63 6.63
CA LYS A 19 25.41 -11.61 6.84
C LYS A 19 26.02 -11.50 8.26
N ARG A 20 27.29 -11.09 8.40
CA ARG A 20 28.00 -10.92 9.69
C ARG A 20 27.87 -9.51 10.29
N GLN A 21 27.19 -8.60 9.60
CA GLN A 21 27.03 -7.21 10.01
C GLN A 21 25.65 -6.97 10.64
N LYS A 22 25.64 -6.23 11.74
CA LYS A 22 24.44 -5.75 12.44
C LYS A 22 24.39 -4.25 12.30
N GLU A 23 23.34 -3.72 11.70
CA GLU A 23 23.07 -2.29 11.69
C GLU A 23 22.06 -1.98 12.78
N GLU A 24 22.37 -1.02 13.64
CA GLU A 24 21.47 -0.50 14.67
C GLU A 24 21.19 0.96 14.35
N MET A 25 19.93 1.31 14.11
CA MET A 25 19.49 2.67 13.83
C MET A 25 18.56 3.14 14.94
N TYR A 26 18.84 4.30 15.50
CA TYR A 26 18.03 4.96 16.52
C TYR A 26 17.26 6.08 15.84
N ILE A 27 15.93 6.07 15.95
CA ILE A 27 15.04 7.01 15.26
C ILE A 27 14.34 7.90 16.29
N LEU A 28 14.39 9.22 16.05
CA LEU A 28 13.83 10.27 16.91
C LEU A 28 12.87 11.16 16.11
N PRO A 29 11.61 11.36 16.55
CA PRO A 29 10.70 12.29 15.89
C PRO A 29 11.17 13.74 16.07
N ILE A 30 11.02 14.53 15.01
CA ILE A 30 11.24 15.97 14.99
C ILE A 30 9.87 16.63 15.02
N PHE A 31 9.68 17.55 15.95
CA PHE A 31 8.39 18.22 16.14
C PHE A 31 8.37 19.62 15.53
N SER A 32 7.19 20.11 15.16
CA SER A 32 7.03 21.47 14.61
C SER A 32 7.18 22.58 15.66
N SER A 33 7.14 22.24 16.94
CA SER A 33 7.20 23.19 18.06
C SER A 33 7.93 22.60 19.27
N HIS A 34 8.33 23.46 20.19
CA HIS A 34 8.95 23.05 21.45
C HIS A 34 7.95 22.28 22.30
N ILE A 35 8.20 20.99 22.50
CA ILE A 35 7.37 20.14 23.35
C ILE A 35 8.21 19.69 24.54
N VAL A 36 7.76 20.02 25.74
CA VAL A 36 8.34 19.48 26.97
C VAL A 36 7.72 18.12 27.21
N ILE A 37 8.46 17.08 26.86
CA ILE A 37 8.07 15.70 27.15
C ILE A 37 8.55 15.39 28.57
N SER A 38 7.83 15.85 29.60
CA SER A 38 8.15 15.47 30.97
C SER A 38 7.73 14.01 31.19
N GLY A 39 8.70 13.13 31.44
CA GLY A 39 8.53 11.85 32.15
C GLY A 39 7.80 10.67 31.49
N PHE A 40 7.55 10.62 30.18
CA PHE A 40 6.46 9.73 29.70
C PHE A 40 6.67 8.73 28.56
N LEU A 41 7.84 8.57 27.93
CA LEU A 41 7.93 7.67 26.76
C LEU A 41 9.31 6.99 26.63
N ASP A 42 9.54 5.96 27.45
CA ASP A 42 10.59 4.96 27.21
C ASP A 42 10.20 4.13 25.97
N TYR A 43 10.66 4.57 24.79
CA TYR A 43 10.45 3.89 23.52
C TYR A 43 11.56 2.88 23.22
N ASP A 44 11.92 1.99 24.14
CA ASP A 44 12.79 0.85 23.79
C ASP A 44 11.97 -0.20 23.01
N ARG A 45 11.48 0.18 21.82
CA ARG A 45 10.85 -0.70 20.85
C ARG A 45 11.87 -1.09 19.80
N PHE A 46 12.03 -2.40 19.67
CA PHE A 46 12.88 -3.02 18.67
C PHE A 46 12.07 -3.31 17.42
N TYR A 47 12.51 -2.79 16.28
CA TYR A 47 11.93 -3.06 14.98
C TYR A 47 12.96 -3.76 14.09
N GLN A 48 12.54 -4.88 13.49
CA GLN A 48 13.32 -5.60 12.50
C GLN A 48 12.36 -6.07 11.42
N HIS A 49 12.80 -6.02 10.16
CA HIS A 49 11.99 -6.49 9.04
C HIS A 49 12.88 -7.22 8.04
N SER A 50 12.49 -8.43 7.62
CA SER A 50 13.25 -9.24 6.65
C SER A 50 13.41 -8.59 5.28
N ALA A 51 12.47 -7.71 4.88
CA ALA A 51 12.57 -6.94 3.64
C ALA A 51 13.71 -5.89 3.63
N GLY A 52 14.27 -5.54 4.79
CA GLY A 52 15.42 -4.63 4.91
C GLY A 52 15.24 -3.53 5.96
N GLY A 53 16.34 -2.85 6.30
CA GLY A 53 16.37 -1.79 7.32
C GLY A 53 15.45 -0.61 7.03
N PHE A 54 15.30 -0.22 5.75
CA PHE A 54 14.35 0.83 5.35
C PHE A 54 12.89 0.48 5.66
N VAL A 55 12.47 -0.76 5.42
CA VAL A 55 11.10 -1.18 5.75
C VAL A 55 10.89 -1.19 7.27
N ALA A 56 11.92 -1.59 8.01
CA ALA A 56 11.89 -1.55 9.47
C ALA A 56 11.84 -0.11 10.02
N SER A 57 12.54 0.85 9.39
CA SER A 57 12.46 2.27 9.77
C SER A 57 11.09 2.86 9.48
N VAL A 58 10.48 2.58 8.33
CA VAL A 58 9.10 2.99 8.03
C VAL A 58 8.11 2.36 9.02
N LEU A 59 8.27 1.09 9.37
CA LEU A 59 7.44 0.46 10.40
C LEU A 59 7.59 1.16 11.76
N ALA A 60 8.81 1.50 12.16
CA ALA A 60 9.08 2.21 13.40
C ALA A 60 8.43 3.60 13.40
N THR A 61 8.56 4.37 12.33
CA THR A 61 8.00 5.73 12.23
C THR A 61 6.47 5.70 12.20
N LEU A 62 5.85 4.81 11.42
CA LEU A 62 4.39 4.62 11.43
C LEU A 62 3.86 4.28 12.83
N SER A 63 4.60 3.46 13.58
CA SER A 63 4.24 3.10 14.96
C SER A 63 4.32 4.30 15.89
N ILE A 64 5.38 5.12 15.79
CA ILE A 64 5.52 6.36 16.57
C ILE A 64 4.39 7.34 16.24
N LEU A 65 4.12 7.59 14.95
CA LEU A 65 3.07 8.51 14.52
C LEU A 65 1.70 8.08 15.05
N LEU A 66 1.35 6.79 14.93
CA LEU A 66 0.06 6.30 15.41
C LEU A 66 -0.09 6.38 16.95
N ASP A 67 0.99 6.17 17.70
CA ASP A 67 0.95 6.36 19.16
C ASP A 67 0.77 7.84 19.54
N LEU A 68 1.34 8.76 18.75
CA LEU A 68 1.21 10.20 18.94
C LEU A 68 -0.14 10.78 18.48
N THR A 69 -0.94 10.03 17.70
CA THR A 69 -2.25 10.47 17.21
C THR A 69 -3.17 10.92 18.35
N SER A 70 -3.23 10.13 19.43
CA SER A 70 -4.08 10.44 20.59
C SER A 70 -3.68 11.72 21.33
N LYS A 71 -2.39 12.07 21.28
CA LYS A 71 -1.82 13.24 21.95
C LYS A 71 -1.84 14.48 21.07
N LYS A 72 -2.22 14.35 19.79
CA LYS A 72 -2.20 15.42 18.77
C LYS A 72 -0.86 16.20 18.79
N ILE A 73 0.26 15.48 18.79
CA ILE A 73 1.60 16.07 18.81
C ILE A 73 2.17 16.13 17.38
N PRO A 74 2.36 17.32 16.77
CA PRO A 74 2.80 17.42 15.38
C PRO A 74 4.25 16.99 15.18
N VAL A 75 4.45 15.98 14.35
CA VAL A 75 5.75 15.51 13.86
C VAL A 75 5.95 16.04 12.44
N VAL A 76 7.14 16.54 12.13
CA VAL A 76 7.49 17.08 10.81
C VAL A 76 8.44 16.19 10.04
N ASP A 77 9.31 15.44 10.73
CA ASP A 77 10.22 14.45 10.15
C ASP A 77 10.80 13.57 11.28
N PHE A 78 11.78 12.73 10.95
CA PHE A 78 12.53 11.91 11.89
C PHE A 78 14.04 12.05 11.68
N ALA A 79 14.77 12.33 12.76
CA ALA A 79 16.22 12.22 12.79
C ALA A 79 16.63 10.78 13.07
N TYR A 80 17.80 10.37 12.58
CA TYR A 80 18.37 9.08 12.92
C TYR A 80 19.86 9.14 13.20
N THR A 81 20.32 8.20 14.04
CA THR A 81 21.72 7.81 14.12
C THR A 81 21.81 6.32 13.83
N LYS A 82 22.76 5.89 13.00
CA LYS A 82 22.94 4.50 12.59
C LYS A 82 24.37 4.08 12.89
N GLU A 83 24.52 2.91 13.47
CA GLU A 83 25.80 2.28 13.78
C GLU A 83 25.85 0.90 13.11
N VAL A 84 26.86 0.64 12.31
CA VAL A 84 27.10 -0.65 11.67
C VAL A 84 28.20 -1.38 12.44
N LYS A 85 27.89 -2.58 12.93
CA LYS A 85 28.77 -3.42 13.75
C LYS A 85 29.14 -4.71 13.04
N ALA A 86 30.42 -5.12 13.10
CA ALA A 86 30.87 -6.48 12.79
C ALA A 86 31.15 -7.20 14.10
N GLY A 87 30.28 -8.14 14.48
CA GLY A 87 30.26 -8.63 15.87
C GLY A 87 29.90 -7.49 16.83
N ASN A 88 30.74 -7.23 17.82
CA ASN A 88 30.57 -6.12 18.78
C ASN A 88 31.44 -4.89 18.46
N GLN A 89 32.17 -4.88 17.33
CA GLN A 89 33.02 -3.74 16.97
C GLN A 89 32.31 -2.79 15.99
N PRO A 90 32.25 -1.48 16.28
CA PRO A 90 31.73 -0.50 15.35
C PRO A 90 32.64 -0.39 14.13
N ILE A 91 32.05 -0.44 12.94
CA ILE A 91 32.73 -0.27 11.66
C ILE A 91 32.50 1.14 11.12
N PHE A 92 31.27 1.63 11.26
CA PHE A 92 30.82 2.87 10.65
C PHE A 92 29.63 3.43 11.43
N SER A 93 29.56 4.75 11.53
CA SER A 93 28.42 5.46 12.09
C SER A 93 28.01 6.61 11.17
N GLU A 94 26.71 6.78 10.98
CA GLU A 94 26.13 7.91 10.26
C GLU A 94 24.98 8.50 11.06
N SER A 95 24.64 9.75 10.75
CA SER A 95 23.47 10.43 11.30
C SER A 95 22.85 11.29 10.21
N GLY A 96 21.54 11.46 10.25
CA GLY A 96 20.84 12.28 9.28
C GLY A 96 19.35 12.37 9.56
N TYR A 97 18.62 12.67 8.50
CA TYR A 97 17.16 12.77 8.48
C TYR A 97 16.62 11.64 7.62
N LEU A 98 15.48 11.05 8.01
CA LEU A 98 14.83 10.01 7.23
C LEU A 98 14.12 10.55 5.98
N GLY A 99 13.79 11.85 5.95
CA GLY A 99 13.11 12.47 4.82
C GLY A 99 11.68 11.98 4.65
N PHE A 100 10.96 11.81 5.77
CA PHE A 100 9.58 11.31 5.82
C PHE A 100 8.57 12.46 5.99
N GLU A 101 8.91 13.67 5.54
CA GLU A 101 8.09 14.87 5.73
C GLU A 101 6.70 14.73 5.11
N LYS A 102 6.61 14.06 3.96
CA LYS A 102 5.33 13.85 3.28
C LYS A 102 4.41 12.90 4.06
N LEU A 103 4.96 11.82 4.62
CA LEU A 103 4.23 10.93 5.52
C LEU A 103 3.76 11.69 6.77
N CYS A 104 4.65 12.46 7.38
CA CYS A 104 4.35 13.23 8.59
C CYS A 104 3.26 14.27 8.33
N SER A 105 3.35 15.00 7.22
CA SER A 105 2.34 15.98 6.78
C SER A 105 0.98 15.32 6.52
N LEU A 106 0.95 14.19 5.81
CA LEU A 106 -0.29 13.46 5.56
C LEU A 106 -0.95 12.96 6.85
N TRP A 107 -0.14 12.38 7.74
CA TRP A 107 -0.61 11.93 9.04
C TRP A 107 -1.14 13.10 9.87
N TRP A 108 -0.40 14.21 9.95
CA TRP A 108 -0.80 15.37 10.75
C TRP A 108 -2.12 15.98 10.25
N ARG A 109 -2.27 16.17 8.93
CA ARG A 109 -3.55 16.59 8.34
C ARG A 109 -4.69 15.64 8.72
N ALA A 110 -4.44 14.34 8.72
CA ALA A 110 -5.46 13.37 9.13
C ALA A 110 -5.85 13.50 10.61
N VAL A 111 -4.91 13.84 11.48
CA VAL A 111 -5.15 14.08 12.91
C VAL A 111 -5.87 15.42 13.16
N GLU A 112 -5.54 16.47 12.41
CA GLU A 112 -6.20 17.77 12.50
C GLU A 112 -7.64 17.73 11.98
N GLU A 113 -7.87 17.03 10.87
CA GLU A 113 -9.18 16.90 10.22
C GLU A 113 -10.07 15.79 10.85
N ASP A 114 -9.59 15.09 11.88
CA ASP A 114 -10.19 13.86 12.44
C ASP A 114 -10.56 12.85 11.33
N ASN A 115 -9.71 12.73 10.31
CA ASN A 115 -9.91 11.86 9.15
C ASN A 115 -9.52 10.41 9.46
N GLU A 116 -10.47 9.67 10.02
CA GLU A 116 -10.31 8.24 10.32
C GLU A 116 -10.09 7.36 9.07
N GLY A 117 -10.42 7.85 7.87
CA GLY A 117 -10.10 7.19 6.61
C GLY A 117 -8.59 7.07 6.42
N LYS A 118 -7.89 8.20 6.37
CA LYS A 118 -6.43 8.27 6.19
C LYS A 118 -5.70 7.51 7.30
N LEU A 119 -6.12 7.70 8.56
CA LEU A 119 -5.53 6.99 9.70
C LEU A 119 -5.71 5.47 9.59
N ARG A 120 -6.87 4.99 9.09
CA ARG A 120 -7.08 3.56 8.84
C ARG A 120 -6.13 3.02 7.77
N ILE A 121 -5.84 3.76 6.71
CA ILE A 121 -4.85 3.35 5.70
C ILE A 121 -3.45 3.23 6.32
N ILE A 122 -3.03 4.21 7.11
CA ILE A 122 -1.74 4.18 7.83
C ILE A 122 -1.68 2.95 8.76
N ARG A 123 -2.75 2.66 9.51
CA ARG A 123 -2.86 1.46 10.37
C ARG A 123 -2.79 0.16 9.57
N GLN A 124 -3.42 0.09 8.40
CA GLN A 124 -3.35 -1.08 7.51
C GLN A 124 -1.92 -1.32 7.00
N ILE A 125 -1.23 -0.26 6.56
CA ILE A 125 0.17 -0.34 6.12
C ILE A 125 1.04 -0.84 7.27
N LYS A 126 0.95 -0.23 8.46
CA LYS A 126 1.67 -0.69 9.66
C LYS A 126 1.41 -2.16 9.93
N SER A 127 0.14 -2.57 10.00
CA SER A 127 -0.24 -3.95 10.30
C SER A 127 0.30 -4.93 9.27
N PHE A 128 0.29 -4.57 7.99
CA PHE A 128 0.91 -5.39 6.95
C PHE A 128 2.41 -5.56 7.20
N LEU A 129 3.15 -4.47 7.42
CA LEU A 129 4.59 -4.50 7.70
C LEU A 129 4.91 -5.33 8.96
N GLU A 130 4.11 -5.23 10.03
CA GLU A 130 4.27 -6.05 11.23
C GLU A 130 4.09 -7.55 10.92
N ASN A 131 3.04 -7.89 10.18
CA ASN A 131 2.71 -9.27 9.82
C ASN A 131 3.72 -9.89 8.86
N THR A 132 4.45 -9.07 8.09
CA THR A 132 5.49 -9.52 7.16
C THR A 132 6.91 -9.37 7.68
N ALA A 133 7.11 -9.02 8.95
CA ALA A 133 8.45 -8.75 9.49
C ALA A 133 9.37 -9.99 9.59
N ARG A 134 8.80 -11.20 9.64
CA ARG A 134 9.53 -12.45 9.91
C ARG A 134 10.20 -13.05 8.67
N GLN A 135 11.34 -13.71 8.87
CA GLN A 135 12.16 -14.32 7.79
C GLN A 135 11.50 -15.48 7.04
N ASN A 136 10.47 -16.12 7.61
CA ASN A 136 9.77 -17.26 7.00
C ASN A 136 8.60 -16.84 6.09
N ILE A 137 8.44 -15.54 5.85
CA ILE A 137 7.39 -14.99 4.99
C ILE A 137 7.84 -15.06 3.53
N ASP A 138 6.89 -15.37 2.65
CA ASP A 138 7.11 -15.47 1.21
C ASP A 138 7.76 -14.21 0.60
N SER A 139 8.63 -14.43 -0.39
CA SER A 139 9.41 -13.38 -1.05
C SER A 139 8.53 -12.32 -1.74
N GLN A 140 7.34 -12.67 -2.22
CA GLN A 140 6.41 -11.71 -2.82
C GLN A 140 5.81 -10.79 -1.75
N ASN A 141 5.45 -11.32 -0.59
CA ASN A 141 5.01 -10.50 0.55
C ASN A 141 6.13 -9.55 1.03
N GLN A 142 7.40 -9.98 1.01
CA GLN A 142 8.54 -9.09 1.29
C GLN A 142 8.70 -7.99 0.25
N ASN A 143 8.53 -8.32 -1.04
CA ASN A 143 8.54 -7.31 -2.11
C ASN A 143 7.38 -6.32 -1.97
N LEU A 144 6.18 -6.79 -1.62
CA LEU A 144 5.02 -5.94 -1.36
C LEU A 144 5.29 -5.01 -0.18
N ALA A 145 5.90 -5.50 0.90
CA ALA A 145 6.30 -4.68 2.05
C ALA A 145 7.24 -3.54 1.66
N ARG A 146 8.20 -3.77 0.74
CA ARG A 146 9.09 -2.71 0.23
C ARG A 146 8.33 -1.62 -0.51
N HIS A 147 7.43 -2.00 -1.42
CA HIS A 147 6.65 -1.03 -2.19
C HIS A 147 5.61 -0.31 -1.33
N LEU A 148 5.04 -0.96 -0.31
CA LEU A 148 4.19 -0.29 0.68
C LEU A 148 4.97 0.72 1.52
N ALA A 149 6.18 0.37 1.95
CA ALA A 149 7.04 1.29 2.69
C ALA A 149 7.40 2.51 1.84
N ASN A 150 7.77 2.31 0.57
CA ASN A 150 8.00 3.41 -0.37
C ASN A 150 6.74 4.26 -0.53
N PHE A 151 5.59 3.63 -0.83
CA PHE A 151 4.33 4.34 -0.99
C PHE A 151 3.96 5.16 0.25
N ALA A 152 4.16 4.62 1.46
CA ALA A 152 3.84 5.33 2.70
C ALA A 152 4.61 6.65 2.84
N VAL A 153 5.86 6.71 2.37
CA VAL A 153 6.72 7.89 2.52
C VAL A 153 6.64 8.84 1.32
N SER A 154 6.36 8.35 0.11
CA SER A 154 6.38 9.14 -1.13
C SER A 154 4.99 9.45 -1.70
N LEU A 155 3.99 8.60 -1.42
CA LEU A 155 2.69 8.55 -2.09
C LEU A 155 2.79 8.49 -3.63
N ASP A 156 3.83 7.84 -4.14
CA ASP A 156 4.14 7.83 -5.58
C ASP A 156 3.33 6.79 -6.36
N VAL A 157 3.09 7.09 -7.64
CA VAL A 157 2.27 6.27 -8.55
C VAL A 157 2.96 4.95 -8.90
N ASP A 158 4.30 4.91 -8.95
CA ASP A 158 5.02 3.68 -9.32
C ASP A 158 4.90 2.64 -8.21
N SER A 159 5.04 3.04 -6.95
CA SER A 159 4.80 2.21 -5.78
C SER A 159 3.34 1.72 -5.73
N LEU A 160 2.37 2.59 -6.03
CA LEU A 160 0.96 2.20 -6.14
C LEU A 160 0.73 1.10 -7.20
N CYS A 161 1.31 1.28 -8.40
CA CYS A 161 1.24 0.28 -9.46
C CYS A 161 1.86 -1.05 -8.99
N MET A 162 3.02 -1.02 -8.34
CA MET A 162 3.67 -2.24 -7.86
C MET A 162 2.89 -2.94 -6.74
N ILE A 163 2.25 -2.19 -5.85
CA ILE A 163 1.37 -2.73 -4.81
C ILE A 163 0.21 -3.49 -5.44
N GLU A 164 -0.47 -2.89 -6.41
CA GLU A 164 -1.59 -3.52 -7.13
C GLU A 164 -1.16 -4.83 -7.80
N ARG A 165 -0.06 -4.80 -8.55
CA ARG A 165 0.50 -5.97 -9.24
C ARG A 165 0.88 -7.10 -8.31
N LEU A 166 1.61 -6.78 -7.25
CA LEU A 166 2.07 -7.78 -6.28
C LEU A 166 0.91 -8.35 -5.48
N LYS A 167 -0.06 -7.52 -5.10
CA LYS A 167 -1.29 -7.97 -4.45
C LYS A 167 -2.02 -8.99 -5.32
N ALA A 168 -2.25 -8.71 -6.60
CA ALA A 168 -2.88 -9.67 -7.51
C ALA A 168 -2.12 -10.99 -7.59
N ARG A 169 -0.79 -10.94 -7.75
CA ARG A 169 0.07 -12.13 -7.86
C ARG A 169 0.06 -12.99 -6.58
N ILE A 170 0.10 -12.36 -5.41
CA ILE A 170 0.02 -13.06 -4.12
C ILE A 170 -1.36 -13.71 -3.97
N LEU A 171 -2.44 -13.00 -4.30
CA LEU A 171 -3.79 -13.56 -4.25
C LEU A 171 -3.95 -14.74 -5.22
N ALA A 172 -3.31 -14.69 -6.40
CA ALA A 172 -3.30 -15.78 -7.36
C ALA A 172 -2.47 -16.99 -6.91
N SER A 173 -1.43 -16.81 -6.11
CA SER A 173 -0.59 -17.92 -5.63
C SER A 173 -1.28 -18.78 -4.57
N GLN A 174 -2.29 -18.22 -3.88
CA GLN A 174 -3.00 -18.82 -2.74
C GLN A 174 -2.10 -19.22 -1.56
N GLN A 175 -0.82 -18.81 -1.56
CA GLN A 175 0.13 -19.09 -0.49
C GLN A 175 0.30 -17.88 0.43
N ASN A 176 0.04 -18.06 1.73
CA ASN A 176 0.20 -17.00 2.74
C ASN A 176 -0.49 -15.67 2.35
N ILE A 177 -1.72 -15.76 1.83
CA ILE A 177 -2.45 -14.59 1.32
C ILE A 177 -3.00 -13.68 2.42
N TYR A 178 -3.12 -14.17 3.66
CA TYR A 178 -3.86 -13.46 4.72
C TYR A 178 -3.42 -12.01 4.96
N PRO A 179 -2.12 -11.67 5.06
CA PRO A 179 -1.70 -10.27 5.20
C PRO A 179 -2.17 -9.42 4.02
N THR A 180 -2.01 -9.94 2.80
CA THR A 180 -2.36 -9.26 1.54
C THR A 180 -3.87 -9.14 1.32
N LEU A 181 -4.64 -10.12 1.79
CA LEU A 181 -6.10 -10.13 1.69
C LEU A 181 -6.73 -9.00 2.52
N SER A 182 -6.09 -8.61 3.62
CA SER A 182 -6.56 -7.53 4.49
C SER A 182 -6.17 -6.12 4.05
N LEU A 183 -5.17 -6.01 3.17
CA LEU A 183 -4.62 -4.74 2.70
C LEU A 183 -5.54 -4.11 1.65
N PHE A 184 -6.06 -2.90 1.87
CA PHE A 184 -6.91 -2.16 0.92
C PHE A 184 -8.06 -3.03 0.37
N ASN A 185 -8.77 -3.69 1.28
CA ASN A 185 -9.72 -4.74 0.93
C ASN A 185 -11.18 -4.25 0.87
N THR A 186 -11.45 -2.99 1.20
CA THR A 186 -12.77 -2.39 1.05
C THR A 186 -12.78 -1.26 0.03
N ARG A 187 -13.95 -0.96 -0.53
CA ARG A 187 -14.15 0.22 -1.39
C ARG A 187 -13.74 1.51 -0.69
N LYS A 188 -14.03 1.63 0.61
CA LYS A 188 -13.68 2.82 1.41
C LYS A 188 -12.16 2.99 1.52
N ASP A 189 -11.41 1.90 1.60
CA ASP A 189 -9.96 1.97 1.69
C ASP A 189 -9.35 2.40 0.36
N ILE A 190 -9.84 1.82 -0.74
CA ILE A 190 -9.35 2.15 -2.08
C ILE A 190 -9.66 3.59 -2.45
N GLU A 191 -10.84 4.07 -2.05
CA GLU A 191 -11.22 5.47 -2.20
C GLU A 191 -10.33 6.41 -1.39
N GLU A 192 -9.89 6.00 -0.20
CA GLU A 192 -8.95 6.81 0.57
C GLU A 192 -7.55 6.78 -0.04
N VAL A 193 -7.05 5.62 -0.48
CA VAL A 193 -5.78 5.51 -1.21
C VAL A 193 -5.79 6.39 -2.47
N ARG A 194 -6.92 6.45 -3.20
CA ARG A 194 -7.10 7.36 -4.35
C ARG A 194 -6.87 8.82 -3.96
N LYS A 195 -7.43 9.27 -2.84
CA LYS A 195 -7.26 10.64 -2.33
C LYS A 195 -5.82 10.92 -1.88
N MET A 196 -5.14 9.93 -1.30
CA MET A 196 -3.77 10.06 -0.81
C MET A 196 -2.73 10.27 -1.92
N VAL A 197 -3.00 9.83 -3.15
CA VAL A 197 -2.07 10.00 -4.29
C VAL A 197 -2.01 11.46 -4.78
N GLU A 198 -2.85 12.35 -4.22
CA GLU A 198 -2.89 13.80 -4.53
C GLU A 198 -3.04 14.10 -6.03
N LEU A 199 -3.71 13.19 -6.75
CA LEU A 199 -4.10 13.37 -8.15
C LEU A 199 -5.62 13.53 -8.24
N GLU A 200 -6.06 14.48 -9.05
CA GLU A 200 -7.47 14.60 -9.45
C GLU A 200 -7.84 13.45 -10.40
N LEU A 201 -8.15 12.31 -9.80
CA LEU A 201 -8.60 11.11 -10.50
C LEU A 201 -10.13 11.08 -10.50
N PRO A 202 -10.79 10.64 -11.58
CA PRO A 202 -12.23 10.39 -11.54
C PRO A 202 -12.56 9.23 -10.60
N GLU A 203 -13.82 9.18 -10.13
CA GLU A 203 -14.31 8.03 -9.37
C GLU A 203 -14.31 6.75 -10.22
N VAL A 204 -14.19 5.59 -9.55
CA VAL A 204 -14.29 4.30 -10.22
C VAL A 204 -15.77 3.92 -10.38
N PRO A 205 -16.27 3.68 -11.60
CA PRO A 205 -17.64 3.22 -11.81
C PRO A 205 -17.87 1.85 -11.17
N GLU A 206 -18.72 1.84 -10.16
CA GLU A 206 -18.92 0.67 -9.30
C GLU A 206 -19.52 -0.51 -10.08
N ASN A 207 -20.51 -0.25 -10.92
CA ASN A 207 -21.14 -1.22 -11.82
C ASN A 207 -20.12 -1.94 -12.71
N VAL A 208 -19.14 -1.22 -13.27
CA VAL A 208 -18.12 -1.78 -14.15
C VAL A 208 -17.14 -2.64 -13.34
N SER A 209 -16.65 -2.14 -12.20
CA SER A 209 -15.71 -2.89 -11.36
C SER A 209 -16.33 -4.18 -10.80
N GLN A 210 -17.62 -4.15 -10.41
CA GLN A 210 -18.35 -5.33 -9.94
C GLN A 210 -18.55 -6.37 -11.06
N ALA A 211 -19.00 -5.92 -12.23
CA ALA A 211 -19.19 -6.81 -13.38
C ALA A 211 -17.88 -7.48 -13.81
N LEU A 212 -16.77 -6.72 -13.80
CA LEU A 212 -15.45 -7.24 -14.11
C LEU A 212 -14.96 -8.26 -13.08
N ALA A 213 -15.10 -7.96 -11.79
CA ALA A 213 -14.74 -8.88 -10.71
C ALA A 213 -15.50 -10.21 -10.84
N LYS A 214 -16.82 -10.15 -11.04
CA LYS A 214 -17.66 -11.34 -11.25
C LYS A 214 -17.24 -12.13 -12.50
N ALA A 215 -16.93 -11.44 -13.60
CA ALA A 215 -16.45 -12.08 -14.82
C ALA A 215 -15.11 -12.80 -14.61
N MET A 216 -14.21 -12.22 -13.81
CA MET A 216 -12.93 -12.83 -13.44
C MET A 216 -13.11 -14.05 -12.52
N GLU A 217 -14.01 -14.00 -11.53
CA GLU A 217 -14.32 -15.15 -10.66
C GLU A 217 -14.81 -16.37 -11.43
N LEU A 218 -15.59 -16.15 -12.50
CA LEU A 218 -16.03 -17.22 -13.41
C LEU A 218 -14.88 -17.82 -14.25
N ASP A 219 -13.70 -17.18 -14.27
CA ASP A 219 -12.49 -17.65 -14.94
C ASP A 219 -11.44 -18.16 -13.96
N LYS A 220 -11.83 -19.06 -13.04
CA LYS A 220 -10.99 -19.55 -11.93
C LYS A 220 -9.54 -19.92 -12.29
N LYS A 221 -9.29 -20.45 -13.48
CA LYS A 221 -7.94 -20.84 -13.94
C LYS A 221 -7.25 -19.79 -14.83
N GLY A 222 -7.98 -18.79 -15.32
CA GLY A 222 -7.51 -17.82 -16.32
C GLY A 222 -7.57 -16.36 -15.87
N TRP A 223 -8.16 -16.07 -14.71
CA TRP A 223 -8.39 -14.69 -14.25
C TRP A 223 -7.10 -13.88 -14.15
N MET A 224 -6.00 -14.49 -13.68
CA MET A 224 -4.71 -13.81 -13.55
C MET A 224 -4.14 -13.41 -14.92
N ASN A 225 -4.40 -14.20 -15.98
CA ASN A 225 -3.99 -13.84 -17.34
C ASN A 225 -4.80 -12.65 -17.86
N GLN A 226 -6.10 -12.59 -17.56
CA GLN A 226 -6.93 -11.44 -17.90
C GLN A 226 -6.52 -10.19 -17.12
N PHE A 227 -6.23 -10.36 -15.83
CA PHE A 227 -5.75 -9.29 -14.96
C PHE A 227 -4.43 -8.70 -15.47
N THR A 228 -3.47 -9.56 -15.82
CA THR A 228 -2.18 -9.14 -16.41
C THR A 228 -2.35 -8.39 -17.73
N ARG A 229 -3.37 -8.73 -18.54
CA ARG A 229 -3.67 -7.96 -19.76
C ARG A 229 -4.17 -6.55 -19.44
N LEU A 230 -4.99 -6.39 -18.42
CA LEU A 230 -5.44 -5.08 -17.96
C LEU A 230 -4.30 -4.27 -17.35
N GLU A 231 -3.46 -4.90 -16.52
CA GLU A 231 -2.23 -4.32 -15.95
C GLU A 231 -1.35 -3.71 -17.06
N ASN A 232 -1.18 -4.46 -18.16
CA ASN A 232 -0.32 -4.10 -19.29
C ASN A 232 -0.97 -3.20 -20.34
N ALA A 233 -2.23 -2.78 -20.14
CA ALA A 233 -2.85 -1.81 -21.05
C ALA A 233 -2.07 -0.49 -21.04
N THR A 234 -1.57 -0.07 -22.21
CA THR A 234 -0.73 1.12 -22.39
C THR A 234 -1.53 2.41 -22.38
N ASP A 235 -2.81 2.33 -22.78
CA ASP A 235 -3.72 3.47 -22.83
C ASP A 235 -5.15 3.08 -22.41
N PHE A 236 -5.98 4.11 -22.21
CA PHE A 236 -7.34 3.94 -21.71
C PHE A 236 -8.26 3.24 -22.71
N SER A 237 -8.06 3.43 -24.02
CA SER A 237 -8.86 2.78 -25.06
C SER A 237 -8.61 1.27 -25.11
N GLN A 238 -7.34 0.87 -24.98
CA GLN A 238 -6.95 -0.53 -24.87
C GLN A 238 -7.53 -1.16 -23.60
N LEU A 239 -7.48 -0.45 -22.47
CA LEU A 239 -8.07 -0.92 -21.21
C LEU A 239 -9.57 -1.19 -21.35
N ILE A 240 -10.33 -0.24 -21.92
CA ILE A 240 -11.78 -0.39 -22.15
C ILE A 240 -12.06 -1.61 -23.04
N SER A 241 -11.28 -1.79 -24.11
CA SER A 241 -11.46 -2.92 -25.03
C SER A 241 -11.27 -4.27 -24.35
N TYR A 242 -10.27 -4.38 -23.45
CA TYR A 242 -10.06 -5.58 -22.65
C TYR A 242 -11.19 -5.80 -21.62
N ILE A 243 -11.64 -4.74 -20.94
CA ILE A 243 -12.76 -4.81 -19.99
C ILE A 243 -14.03 -5.29 -20.69
N GLU A 244 -14.38 -4.71 -21.85
CA GLU A 244 -15.55 -5.10 -22.65
C GLU A 244 -15.47 -6.59 -23.02
N HIS A 245 -14.31 -7.06 -23.48
CA HIS A 245 -14.11 -8.46 -23.83
C HIS A 245 -14.27 -9.42 -22.63
N ILE A 246 -13.65 -9.09 -21.49
CA ILE A 246 -13.69 -9.92 -20.27
C ILE A 246 -15.13 -9.99 -19.74
N ILE A 247 -15.81 -8.85 -19.61
CA ILE A 247 -17.19 -8.77 -19.10
C ILE A 247 -18.16 -9.52 -20.03
N SER A 248 -18.03 -9.35 -21.35
CA SER A 248 -18.87 -10.06 -22.33
C SER A 248 -18.74 -11.58 -22.18
N ARG A 249 -17.51 -12.09 -22.05
CA ARG A 249 -17.25 -13.51 -21.79
C ARG A 249 -17.82 -13.98 -20.45
N GLY A 250 -17.69 -13.17 -19.40
CA GLY A 250 -18.26 -13.47 -18.08
C GLY A 250 -19.77 -13.62 -18.12
N TYR A 251 -20.48 -12.66 -18.72
CA TYR A 251 -21.93 -12.75 -18.90
C TYR A 251 -22.35 -13.96 -19.73
N TYR A 252 -21.63 -14.26 -20.81
CA TYR A 252 -21.93 -15.42 -21.63
C TYR A 252 -21.81 -16.73 -20.84
N ARG A 253 -20.76 -16.88 -20.01
CA ARG A 253 -20.60 -18.05 -19.13
C ARG A 253 -21.73 -18.15 -18.11
N GLU A 254 -22.09 -17.06 -17.46
CA GLU A 254 -23.20 -17.03 -16.49
C GLU A 254 -24.54 -17.43 -17.14
N LEU A 255 -24.80 -16.96 -18.36
CA LEU A 255 -26.00 -17.33 -19.09
C LEU A 255 -25.98 -18.82 -19.46
N GLN A 256 -24.82 -19.32 -19.91
CA GLN A 256 -24.64 -20.74 -20.26
C GLN A 256 -24.91 -21.66 -19.07
N GLU A 257 -24.44 -21.30 -17.87
CA GLU A 257 -24.75 -22.03 -16.62
C GLU A 257 -26.25 -22.03 -16.29
N LYS A 258 -26.99 -20.99 -16.71
CA LYS A 258 -28.45 -20.87 -16.56
C LYS A 258 -29.23 -21.47 -17.74
N GLY A 259 -28.57 -22.20 -18.64
CA GLY A 259 -29.21 -22.84 -19.80
C GLY A 259 -29.65 -21.86 -20.90
N ARG A 260 -29.15 -20.62 -20.92
CA ARG A 260 -29.45 -19.62 -21.94
C ARG A 260 -28.15 -19.24 -22.64
N ALA A 261 -28.03 -19.40 -23.95
CA ALA A 261 -26.79 -19.04 -24.68
C ALA A 261 -27.02 -17.80 -25.57
N ASP A 262 -27.28 -16.64 -24.95
CA ASP A 262 -27.49 -15.39 -25.69
C ASP A 262 -26.23 -14.52 -25.73
N ILE A 263 -25.44 -14.70 -26.79
CA ILE A 263 -24.23 -13.90 -27.05
C ILE A 263 -24.57 -12.43 -27.28
N ARG A 264 -25.70 -12.12 -27.93
CA ARG A 264 -26.07 -10.72 -28.25
C ARG A 264 -26.37 -9.95 -26.98
N PHE A 265 -27.09 -10.56 -26.05
CA PHE A 265 -27.33 -9.97 -24.74
C PHE A 265 -26.02 -9.70 -23.98
N ALA A 266 -25.12 -10.69 -23.92
CA ALA A 266 -23.84 -10.55 -23.24
C ALA A 266 -22.97 -9.41 -23.83
N MET A 267 -22.91 -9.32 -25.16
CA MET A 267 -22.20 -8.25 -25.86
C MET A 267 -22.83 -6.87 -25.60
N ASN A 268 -24.16 -6.77 -25.65
CA ASN A 268 -24.85 -5.50 -25.42
C ASN A 268 -24.62 -4.98 -24.00
N ARG A 269 -24.69 -5.86 -22.99
CA ARG A 269 -24.40 -5.49 -21.59
C ARG A 269 -22.96 -5.06 -21.38
N ALA A 270 -22.00 -5.75 -22.00
CA ALA A 270 -20.59 -5.34 -21.92
C ALA A 270 -20.35 -3.97 -22.54
N ARG A 271 -20.98 -3.67 -23.69
CA ARG A 271 -20.88 -2.36 -24.37
C ARG A 271 -21.46 -1.22 -23.55
N GLU A 272 -22.60 -1.44 -22.90
CA GLU A 272 -23.26 -0.47 -22.02
C GLU A 272 -22.37 -0.12 -20.80
N LEU A 273 -21.71 -1.12 -20.21
CA LEU A 273 -20.74 -0.87 -19.13
C LEU A 273 -19.48 -0.17 -19.64
N ALA A 274 -18.98 -0.57 -20.82
CA ALA A 274 -17.83 0.07 -21.46
C ALA A 274 -18.12 1.54 -21.83
N SER A 275 -19.34 1.91 -22.21
CA SER A 275 -19.68 3.31 -22.48
C SER A 275 -19.60 4.20 -21.24
N THR A 276 -19.89 3.66 -20.04
CA THR A 276 -19.69 4.40 -18.77
C THR A 276 -18.22 4.79 -18.59
N LEU A 277 -17.28 3.93 -19.01
CA LEU A 277 -15.85 4.24 -18.95
C LEU A 277 -15.42 5.28 -19.99
N ARG A 278 -16.04 5.28 -21.18
CA ARG A 278 -15.67 6.22 -22.26
C ARG A 278 -15.89 7.69 -21.84
N GLU A 279 -16.83 7.95 -20.95
CA GLU A 279 -17.06 9.29 -20.37
C GLU A 279 -15.86 9.82 -19.59
N LEU A 280 -14.98 8.94 -19.08
CA LEU A 280 -13.78 9.30 -18.32
C LEU A 280 -12.55 9.57 -19.19
N HIS A 281 -12.65 9.39 -20.51
CA HIS A 281 -11.49 9.41 -21.41
C HIS A 281 -10.72 10.73 -21.36
N THR A 282 -11.42 11.86 -21.32
CA THR A 282 -10.81 13.19 -21.25
C THR A 282 -10.10 13.44 -19.92
N ALA A 283 -10.66 12.95 -18.80
CA ALA A 283 -10.08 13.09 -17.47
C ALA A 283 -8.81 12.25 -17.26
N LEU A 284 -8.65 11.18 -18.06
CA LEU A 284 -7.55 10.22 -17.99
C LEU A 284 -6.60 10.30 -19.20
N GLY A 285 -6.56 11.43 -19.90
CA GLY A 285 -5.65 11.65 -21.02
C GLY A 285 -4.18 11.78 -20.63
N ASP A 286 -3.89 12.16 -19.38
CA ASP A 286 -2.53 12.20 -18.83
C ASP A 286 -2.06 10.79 -18.43
N GLU A 287 -0.84 10.42 -18.83
CA GLU A 287 -0.29 9.08 -18.60
C GLU A 287 -0.20 8.75 -17.10
N LYS A 288 0.25 9.70 -16.27
CA LYS A 288 0.40 9.49 -14.82
C LYS A 288 -0.96 9.31 -14.16
N LYS A 289 -1.95 10.13 -14.50
CA LYS A 289 -3.34 9.99 -14.04
C LYS A 289 -3.94 8.66 -14.48
N PHE A 290 -3.76 8.25 -15.74
CA PHE A 290 -4.23 6.97 -16.23
C PHE A 290 -3.62 5.79 -15.47
N ARG A 291 -2.29 5.78 -15.28
CA ARG A 291 -1.58 4.73 -14.53
C ARG A 291 -2.08 4.62 -13.09
N ALA A 292 -2.23 5.76 -12.42
CA ALA A 292 -2.75 5.81 -11.05
C ALA A 292 -4.20 5.31 -10.99
N TRP A 293 -5.08 5.85 -11.83
CA TRP A 293 -6.48 5.46 -11.87
C TRP A 293 -6.65 3.98 -12.22
N LYS A 294 -5.89 3.45 -13.19
CA LYS A 294 -5.90 2.03 -13.54
C LYS A 294 -5.54 1.16 -12.35
N SER A 295 -4.53 1.54 -11.58
CA SER A 295 -4.13 0.80 -10.37
C SER A 295 -5.23 0.82 -9.30
N ILE A 296 -5.85 1.98 -9.07
CA ILE A 296 -7.00 2.13 -8.17
C ILE A 296 -8.19 1.27 -8.65
N PHE A 297 -8.50 1.31 -9.95
CA PHE A 297 -9.55 0.52 -10.57
C PHE A 297 -9.33 -0.98 -10.39
N LEU A 298 -8.12 -1.48 -10.69
CA LEU A 298 -7.79 -2.90 -10.57
C LEU A 298 -7.75 -3.37 -9.12
N MET A 299 -7.25 -2.58 -8.18
CA MET A 299 -7.40 -2.88 -6.76
C MET A 299 -8.87 -2.95 -6.33
N ASN A 300 -9.74 -2.11 -6.91
CA ASN A 300 -11.19 -2.12 -6.65
C ASN A 300 -11.89 -3.35 -7.24
N VAL A 301 -11.35 -3.92 -8.32
CA VAL A 301 -11.79 -5.21 -8.84
C VAL A 301 -11.34 -6.32 -7.89
N LEU A 302 -10.08 -6.34 -7.47
CA LEU A 302 -9.56 -7.35 -6.54
C LEU A 302 -10.31 -7.38 -5.21
N SER A 303 -10.68 -6.23 -4.64
CA SER A 303 -11.41 -6.18 -3.36
C SER A 303 -12.82 -6.78 -3.41
N LYS A 304 -13.35 -6.98 -4.62
CA LYS A 304 -14.67 -7.56 -4.87
C LYS A 304 -14.62 -9.03 -5.23
N MET A 305 -13.45 -9.54 -5.57
CA MET A 305 -13.25 -10.94 -5.92
C MET A 305 -13.20 -11.82 -4.66
N LYS A 306 -13.73 -13.04 -4.79
CA LYS A 306 -13.61 -14.12 -3.82
C LYS A 306 -12.43 -15.02 -4.20
N PHE A 307 -11.48 -15.17 -3.28
CA PHE A 307 -10.24 -15.96 -3.42
C PHE A 307 -10.26 -17.23 -2.58
#